data_AF-A0A6B3HUW5-F1
#
_entry.id   AF-A0A6B3HUW5-F1
#
_cell.length_a   1.000
_cell.length_b   1.000
_cell.length_c   1.000
_cell.angle_alpha   90.00
_cell.angle_beta   90.00
_cell.angle_gamma   90.00
#
_symmetry.space_group_name_H-M   'P 1'
#
loop_
_entity.id
_entity.type
_entity.pdbx_description
1 polymer ?
#
loop_
_entity_poly.entity_id
_entity_poly.type
_entity_poly.pdbx_seq_one_letter_code
_entity_poly.pdbx_strand_id
1 'polypeptide(L)'
;ELEFKIQEWSGIGPKVLDALESDDAPDVIEVGNTQVAQYAESGGLRDLTLESMRDLGSEDWLPGLAQPGQISGVQYGIPWYAANRVVI
;
A
#
# COMPACT_ATOMS: atom_id res chain seq x y z
N GLU A 1 14.61 -5.26 15.55
CA GLU A 1 13.39 -5.07 16.35
C GLU A 1 12.37 -4.39 15.46
N LEU A 2 11.08 -4.71 15.58
CA LEU A 2 10.02 -4.16 14.74
C LEU A 2 9.36 -2.99 15.47
N GLU A 3 9.38 -1.80 14.87
CA GLU A 3 8.74 -0.61 15.41
C GLU A 3 7.41 -0.35 14.69
N PHE A 4 6.34 -0.08 15.45
CA PHE A 4 5.04 0.30 14.91
C PHE A 4 4.69 1.73 15.31
N LYS A 5 4.30 2.54 14.32
CA LYS A 5 3.83 3.92 14.53
C LYS A 5 2.42 4.09 13.98
N ILE A 6 1.44 4.19 14.86
CA ILE A 6 0.05 4.45 14.48
C ILE A 6 -0.12 5.94 14.17
N GLN A 7 -0.79 6.25 13.06
CA GLN A 7 -1.05 7.62 12.63
C GLN A 7 -2.54 7.90 12.57
N GLU A 8 -2.92 9.13 12.93
CA GLU A 8 -4.28 9.62 12.75
C GLU A 8 -4.62 9.74 11.27
N TRP A 9 -5.86 9.41 10.91
CA TRP A 9 -6.30 9.44 9.51
C TRP A 9 -6.34 10.87 8.95
N SER A 10 -6.70 11.85 9.79
CA SER A 10 -6.76 13.25 9.37
C SER A 10 -5.37 13.75 8.97
N GLY A 11 -5.23 14.12 7.69
CA GLY A 11 -3.95 14.61 7.15
C GLY A 11 -2.95 13.52 6.77
N ILE A 12 -3.35 12.24 6.75
CA ILE A 12 -2.43 11.13 6.44
C ILE A 12 -1.84 11.19 5.03
N GLY A 13 -2.60 11.70 4.05
CA GLY A 13 -2.16 11.82 2.66
C GLY A 13 -0.85 12.59 2.51
N PRO A 14 -0.83 13.90 2.83
CA PRO A 14 0.38 14.71 2.84
C PRO A 14 1.49 14.14 3.71
N LYS A 15 1.16 13.65 4.92
CA LYS A 15 2.16 13.10 5.83
C LYS A 15 2.93 11.91 5.24
N VAL A 16 2.24 11.01 4.55
CA VAL A 16 2.87 9.87 3.87
C VAL A 16 3.71 10.34 2.69
N LEU A 17 3.21 11.31 1.90
CA LEU A 17 4.00 11.87 0.79
C LEU A 17 5.29 12.53 1.28
N ASP A 18 5.22 13.37 2.31
CA ASP A 18 6.38 14.01 2.91
C ASP A 18 7.39 12.96 3.43
N ALA A 19 6.90 11.84 3.99
CA ALA A 19 7.74 10.75 4.43
C ALA A 19 8.41 10.00 3.26
N LEU A 20 7.69 9.78 2.15
CA LEU A 20 8.23 9.12 0.96
C LEU A 20 9.28 9.98 0.23
N GLU A 21 9.26 11.29 0.40
CA GLU A 21 10.26 12.23 -0.12
C GLU A 21 11.47 12.40 0.81
N SER A 22 11.42 11.84 2.03
CA SER A 22 12.44 11.96 3.06
C SER A 22 13.43 10.79 3.04
N ASP A 23 14.65 11.03 3.49
CA ASP A 23 15.64 9.97 3.74
C ASP A 23 15.26 9.05 4.92
N ASP A 24 14.30 9.45 5.77
CA ASP A 24 13.82 8.70 6.94
C ASP A 24 12.43 8.07 6.70
N ALA A 25 12.14 7.67 5.46
CA ALA A 25 10.89 6.97 5.12
C ALA A 25 10.74 5.64 5.88
N PRO A 26 9.51 5.25 6.29
CA PRO A 26 9.27 3.93 6.86
C PRO A 26 9.47 2.82 5.82
N ASP A 27 9.93 1.65 6.24
CA ASP A 27 10.11 0.49 5.35
C ASP A 27 8.78 -0.02 4.76
N VAL A 28 7.69 0.08 5.53
CA VAL A 28 6.35 -0.39 5.16
C VAL A 28 5.31 0.62 5.65
N ILE A 29 4.34 0.91 4.79
CA ILE A 29 3.16 1.70 5.14
C ILE A 29 1.90 0.85 4.92
N GLU A 30 1.02 0.82 5.92
CA GLU A 30 -0.35 0.35 5.74
C GLU A 30 -1.20 1.53 5.27
N VAL A 31 -1.90 1.37 4.15
CA VAL A 31 -2.66 2.45 3.50
C VAL A 31 -4.02 1.96 3.04
N GLY A 32 -4.95 2.90 2.86
CA GLY A 32 -6.23 2.61 2.23
C GLY A 32 -6.09 2.42 0.72
N ASN A 33 -6.97 1.60 0.15
CA ASN A 33 -7.03 1.28 -1.28
C ASN A 33 -6.92 2.51 -2.20
N THR A 34 -7.63 3.60 -1.88
CA THR A 34 -7.71 4.78 -2.75
C THR A 34 -6.45 5.64 -2.73
N GLN A 35 -5.53 5.40 -1.81
CA GLN A 35 -4.32 6.23 -1.64
C GLN A 35 -3.13 5.66 -2.41
N VAL A 36 -3.14 4.36 -2.74
CA VAL A 36 -2.01 3.68 -3.37
C VAL A 36 -1.60 4.33 -4.69
N ALA A 37 -2.58 4.73 -5.52
CA ALA A 37 -2.30 5.39 -6.80
C ALA A 37 -1.49 6.68 -6.62
N GLN A 38 -1.92 7.54 -5.69
CA GLN A 38 -1.24 8.81 -5.40
C GLN A 38 0.18 8.59 -4.88
N TYR A 39 0.39 7.57 -4.05
CA TYR A 39 1.72 7.27 -3.52
C TYR A 39 2.63 6.61 -4.57
N ALA A 40 2.08 5.80 -5.47
CA ALA A 40 2.85 5.26 -6.59
C ALA A 40 3.31 6.37 -7.56
N GLU A 41 2.48 7.39 -7.78
CA GLU A 41 2.82 8.55 -8.61
C GLU A 41 3.99 9.39 -8.05
N SER A 42 4.25 9.35 -6.74
CA SER A 42 5.42 10.04 -6.17
C SER A 42 6.75 9.38 -6.56
N GLY A 43 6.72 8.13 -7.03
CA GLY A 43 7.92 7.34 -7.31
C GLY A 43 8.63 6.81 -6.05
N GLY A 44 8.08 7.06 -4.85
CA GLY A 44 8.65 6.61 -3.58
C GLY A 44 8.30 5.15 -3.22
N LEU A 45 7.42 4.50 -3.98
CA LEU A 45 7.04 3.10 -3.74
C LEU A 45 7.90 2.12 -4.54
N ARG A 46 8.18 0.98 -3.93
CA ARG A 46 8.88 -0.13 -4.57
C ARG A 46 7.94 -0.93 -5.45
N ASP A 47 8.39 -1.25 -6.67
CA ASP A 47 7.77 -2.26 -7.51
C ASP A 47 7.94 -3.65 -6.86
N LEU A 48 6.81 -4.28 -6.51
CA LEU A 48 6.74 -5.61 -5.91
C LEU A 48 6.14 -6.65 -6.87
N THR A 49 6.11 -6.37 -8.17
CA THR A 49 5.50 -7.27 -9.17
C THR A 49 6.18 -8.63 -9.18
N LEU A 50 7.52 -8.68 -9.13
CA LEU A 50 8.25 -9.95 -9.12
C LEU A 50 8.11 -10.69 -7.78
N GLU A 51 8.26 -9.98 -6.66
CA GLU A 51 8.13 -10.52 -5.31
C GLU A 51 6.71 -11.03 -5.05
N SER A 52 5.69 -10.32 -5.56
CA SER A 52 4.30 -10.75 -5.43
C SER A 52 4.04 -12.11 -6.06
N MET A 53 4.59 -12.33 -7.26
CA MET A 53 4.47 -13.59 -7.99
C MET A 53 5.33 -14.72 -7.41
N ARG A 54 6.56 -14.41 -6.96
CA ARG A 54 7.53 -15.42 -6.55
C ARG A 54 7.38 -15.82 -5.08
N ASP A 55 7.13 -14.84 -4.21
CA ASP A 55 7.34 -14.99 -2.76
C ASP A 55 6.06 -14.76 -1.94
N LEU A 56 5.10 -13.97 -2.45
CA LEU A 56 3.94 -13.52 -1.68
C LEU A 56 2.60 -14.13 -2.14
N GLY A 57 2.62 -15.09 -3.06
CA GLY A 57 1.46 -15.89 -3.44
C GLY A 57 0.37 -15.10 -4.16
N SER A 58 0.74 -14.20 -5.08
CA SER A 58 -0.23 -13.34 -5.77
C SER A 58 -1.34 -14.09 -6.52
N GLU A 59 -1.10 -15.35 -6.88
CA GLU A 59 -2.08 -16.21 -7.53
C GLU A 59 -3.30 -16.55 -6.66
N ASP A 60 -3.15 -16.50 -5.33
CA ASP A 60 -4.21 -16.80 -4.37
C ASP A 60 -5.01 -15.56 -3.95
N TRP A 61 -4.60 -14.37 -4.40
CA TRP A 61 -5.23 -13.14 -3.96
C TRP A 61 -6.59 -12.93 -4.63
N LEU A 62 -7.56 -12.48 -3.84
CA LEU A 62 -8.83 -12.02 -4.39
C LEU A 62 -8.57 -10.80 -5.29
N PRO A 63 -9.04 -10.79 -6.56
CA PRO A 63 -8.78 -9.68 -7.48
C PRO A 63 -9.19 -8.31 -6.91
N GLY A 64 -10.31 -8.25 -6.20
CA GLY A 64 -10.80 -7.00 -5.58
C GLY A 64 -9.90 -6.45 -4.48
N LEU A 65 -8.99 -7.25 -3.92
CA LEU A 65 -8.00 -6.81 -2.94
C LEU A 65 -6.63 -6.53 -3.60
N ALA A 66 -6.28 -7.26 -4.66
CA ALA A 66 -5.02 -7.08 -5.39
C ALA A 66 -5.02 -5.82 -6.27
N GLN A 67 -6.11 -5.58 -7.01
CA GLN A 67 -6.23 -4.53 -8.01
C GLN A 67 -5.99 -3.10 -7.47
N PRO A 68 -6.47 -2.72 -6.27
CA PRO A 68 -6.18 -1.39 -5.73
C PRO A 68 -4.68 -1.12 -5.53
N GLY A 69 -3.89 -2.18 -5.31
CA GLY A 69 -2.44 -2.11 -5.21
C GLY A 69 -1.72 -2.06 -6.55
N GLN A 70 -2.44 -2.24 -7.66
CA GLN A 70 -1.86 -2.36 -9.00
C GLN A 70 -2.06 -1.07 -9.81
N ILE A 71 -0.97 -0.38 -10.11
CA ILE A 71 -0.99 0.90 -10.83
C ILE A 71 -0.28 0.71 -12.17
N SER A 72 -1.01 0.91 -13.28
CA SER A 72 -0.49 0.75 -14.64
C SER A 72 0.19 -0.61 -14.89
N GLY A 73 -0.34 -1.68 -14.27
CA GLY A 73 0.18 -3.05 -14.40
C GLY A 73 1.30 -3.41 -13.41
N VAL A 74 1.76 -2.46 -12.60
CA VAL A 74 2.81 -2.66 -11.59
C VAL A 74 2.17 -2.84 -10.20
N GLN A 75 2.59 -3.86 -9.46
CA GLN A 75 2.09 -4.12 -8.10
C GLN A 75 2.90 -3.33 -7.07
N TYR A 76 2.28 -2.33 -6.44
CA TYR A 76 2.90 -1.53 -5.37
C TYR A 76 2.35 -1.85 -3.99
N GLY A 77 1.08 -2.27 -3.90
CA GLY A 77 0.43 -2.62 -2.63
C GLY A 77 0.22 -4.13 -2.50
N ILE A 78 0.45 -4.69 -1.31
CA ILE A 78 0.17 -6.11 -1.03
C ILE A 78 -1.12 -6.21 -0.21
N PRO A 79 -2.09 -7.07 -0.59
CA PRO A 79 -3.31 -7.27 0.19
C PRO A 79 -3.02 -7.71 1.62
N TRP A 80 -3.50 -6.96 2.61
CA TRP A 80 -3.29 -7.26 4.03
C TRP A 80 -4.60 -7.54 4.77
N TYR A 81 -5.54 -6.60 4.70
CA TYR A 81 -6.79 -6.66 5.47
C TYR A 81 -7.99 -6.28 4.59
N ALA A 82 -9.06 -7.06 4.70
CA ALA A 82 -10.33 -6.80 4.02
C ALA A 82 -11.39 -6.42 5.04
N ALA A 83 -12.06 -5.29 4.80
CA ALA A 83 -13.18 -4.82 5.60
C ALA A 83 -14.36 -4.48 4.70
N ASN A 84 -15.57 -4.85 5.14
CA ASN A 84 -16.81 -4.48 4.47
C ASN A 84 -17.73 -3.75 5.45
N ARG A 85 -18.47 -2.76 4.93
CA ARG A 85 -19.58 -2.13 5.66
C ARG A 85 -20.87 -2.71 5.14
N VAL A 86 -21.74 -3.11 6.06
CA VAL A 86 -23.09 -3.60 5.74
C VAL A 86 -24.08 -2.61 6.35
N VAL A 87 -25.13 -2.29 5.59
CA VAL A 87 -26.32 -1.60 6.10
C VAL A 87 -27.42 -2.63 6.18
N ILE A 88 -28.06 -2.76 7.35
CA ILE A 88 -29.24 -3.62 7.58
C ILE A 88 -30.47 -2.74 7.59
#